data_AF-A0ABD5SRK0-F1
#
_entry.id   AF-A0ABD5SRK0-F1
#
_cell.length_a   1.000
_cell.length_b   1.000
_cell.length_c   1.000
_cell.angle_alpha   90.00
_cell.angle_beta   90.00
_cell.angle_gamma   90.00
#
_symmetry.space_group_name_H-M   'P 1'
#
loop_
_entity.id
_entity.type
_entity.pdbx_description
1 polymer ?
#
loop_
_entity_poly.entity_id
_entity_poly.type
_entity_poly.pdbx_seq_one_letter_code
_entity_poly.pdbx_strand_id
1 'polypeptide(L)'
;IAAMERHAPELERVSLHPLFAPERAPGSIAVVRAHSGPATDELLAALEAGGNELLETTAAVHDEAMETVQAATHAAVFSFALAAESVPDGFETPIYEELRRLARQVTAGTPRVYADIQDTFDGADAVADAAAEIAAAGPEELEALYREAAANWHDERDERRDTGGNTT
;
A
#
# COMPACT_ATOMS: atom_id res chain seq x y z
N ILE A 1 10.63 6.62 -13.60
CA ILE A 1 10.57 6.84 -15.08
C ILE A 1 11.41 8.04 -15.56
N ALA A 2 11.39 9.19 -14.87
CA ALA A 2 12.10 10.41 -15.31
C ALA A 2 13.59 10.23 -15.63
N ALA A 3 14.31 9.36 -14.90
CA ALA A 3 15.70 9.05 -15.22
C ALA A 3 15.86 8.34 -16.58
N MET A 4 14.97 7.39 -16.89
CA MET A 4 14.98 6.67 -18.17
C MET A 4 14.62 7.60 -19.33
N GLU A 5 13.65 8.50 -19.13
CA GLU A 5 13.31 9.53 -20.13
C GLU A 5 14.50 10.44 -20.43
N ARG A 6 15.20 10.92 -19.39
CA ARG A 6 16.36 11.79 -19.53
C ARG A 6 17.52 11.14 -20.30
N HIS A 7 17.76 9.86 -20.07
CA HIS A 7 18.94 9.16 -20.59
C HIS A 7 18.67 8.38 -21.88
N ALA A 8 17.42 8.06 -22.18
CA ALA A 8 17.05 7.27 -23.35
C ALA A 8 15.66 7.66 -23.89
N PRO A 9 15.45 8.93 -24.31
CA PRO A 9 14.14 9.48 -24.65
C PRO A 9 13.42 8.71 -25.78
N GLU A 10 14.17 8.17 -26.74
CA GLU A 10 13.65 7.48 -27.92
C GLU A 10 13.29 6.00 -27.69
N LEU A 11 13.70 5.42 -26.55
CA LEU A 11 13.45 3.99 -26.28
C LEU A 11 12.07 3.76 -25.70
N GLU A 12 11.52 2.57 -25.93
CA GLU A 12 10.29 2.13 -25.28
C GLU A 12 10.50 2.00 -23.77
N ARG A 13 9.50 2.41 -22.98
CA ARG A 13 9.56 2.47 -21.52
C ARG A 13 8.20 2.23 -20.89
N VAL A 14 8.17 1.27 -19.98
CA VAL A 14 7.07 1.01 -19.06
C VAL A 14 7.62 0.83 -17.65
N SER A 15 6.94 1.37 -16.65
CA SER A 15 7.22 1.03 -15.24
C SER A 15 6.25 -0.02 -14.77
N LEU A 16 6.77 -1.01 -14.05
CA LEU A 16 6.01 -2.14 -13.52
C LEU A 16 6.25 -2.21 -12.02
N HIS A 17 5.18 -2.24 -11.24
CA HIS A 17 5.24 -2.49 -9.81
C HIS A 17 4.31 -3.64 -9.46
N PRO A 18 4.86 -4.86 -9.30
CA PRO A 18 4.09 -5.99 -8.78
C PRO A 18 3.63 -5.69 -7.36
N LEU A 19 2.32 -5.72 -7.11
CA LEU A 19 1.72 -5.41 -5.79
C LEU A 19 1.64 -6.66 -4.90
N PHE A 20 2.61 -7.56 -5.04
CA PHE A 20 2.65 -8.85 -4.36
C PHE A 20 4.08 -9.33 -4.14
N ALA A 21 4.27 -10.14 -3.09
CA ALA A 21 5.54 -10.84 -2.85
C ALA A 21 5.72 -12.00 -3.85
N PRO A 22 6.96 -12.37 -4.23
CA PRO A 22 7.22 -13.41 -5.23
C PRO A 22 6.47 -14.74 -5.01
N GLU A 23 6.29 -15.16 -3.76
CA GLU A 23 5.62 -16.42 -3.40
C GLU A 23 4.09 -16.37 -3.60
N ARG A 24 3.54 -15.18 -3.84
CA ARG A 24 2.11 -14.94 -4.06
C ARG A 24 1.78 -14.68 -5.54
N ALA A 25 2.74 -14.89 -6.44
CA ALA A 25 2.48 -14.79 -7.87
C ALA A 25 1.47 -15.87 -8.34
N PRO A 26 0.62 -15.58 -9.35
CA PRO A 26 0.46 -14.27 -9.99
C PRO A 26 -0.44 -13.32 -9.17
N GLY A 27 -0.34 -12.01 -9.44
CA GLY A 27 -1.16 -11.00 -8.80
C GLY A 27 -1.26 -9.72 -9.65
N SER A 28 -1.79 -8.65 -9.05
CA SER A 28 -1.95 -7.38 -9.76
C SER A 28 -0.61 -6.64 -9.89
N ILE A 29 -0.38 -6.02 -11.05
CA ILE A 29 0.83 -5.24 -11.37
C ILE A 29 0.38 -3.84 -11.78
N ALA A 30 0.83 -2.81 -11.08
CA ALA A 30 0.62 -1.44 -11.51
C ALA A 30 1.53 -1.13 -12.71
N VAL A 31 0.95 -0.58 -13.77
CA VAL A 31 1.61 -0.32 -15.04
C VAL A 31 1.54 1.17 -15.36
N VAL A 32 2.69 1.78 -15.59
CA VAL A 32 2.78 3.16 -16.11
C VAL A 32 3.46 3.13 -17.47
N ARG A 33 2.67 3.30 -18.52
CA ARG A 33 3.12 3.38 -19.91
C ARG A 33 3.63 4.78 -20.23
N ALA A 34 4.95 4.96 -20.20
CA ALA A 34 5.56 6.26 -20.50
C ALA A 34 5.88 6.43 -21.99
N HIS A 35 6.35 5.37 -22.65
CA HIS A 35 6.59 5.37 -24.09
C HIS A 35 6.42 3.93 -24.60
N SER A 36 5.19 3.56 -24.96
CA SER A 36 4.89 2.19 -25.39
C SER A 36 5.36 1.92 -26.82
N GLY A 37 5.68 0.67 -27.08
CA GLY A 37 5.92 0.11 -28.42
C GLY A 37 5.91 -1.41 -28.41
N PRO A 38 6.24 -2.05 -29.54
CA PRO A 38 6.12 -3.49 -29.73
C PRO A 38 6.77 -4.34 -28.65
N ALA A 39 7.96 -3.96 -28.14
CA ALA A 39 8.65 -4.74 -27.12
C ALA A 39 7.95 -4.64 -25.76
N THR A 40 7.50 -3.44 -25.38
CA THR A 40 6.70 -3.28 -24.14
C THR A 40 5.33 -3.95 -24.23
N ASP A 41 4.68 -3.93 -25.40
CA ASP A 41 3.39 -4.59 -25.59
C ASP A 41 3.52 -6.11 -25.54
N GLU A 42 4.56 -6.69 -26.14
CA GLU A 42 4.87 -8.12 -26.04
C GLU A 42 5.14 -8.55 -24.58
N LEU A 43 5.92 -7.76 -23.84
CA LEU A 43 6.18 -8.00 -22.42
C LEU A 43 4.89 -8.01 -21.59
N LEU A 44 4.03 -7.01 -21.78
CA LEU A 44 2.80 -6.87 -21.00
C LEU A 44 1.81 -8.00 -21.32
N ALA A 45 1.66 -8.36 -22.60
CA ALA A 45 0.86 -9.50 -23.01
C ALA A 45 1.38 -10.82 -22.41
N ALA A 46 2.70 -10.99 -22.28
CA ALA A 46 3.28 -12.15 -21.62
C ALA A 46 2.98 -12.20 -20.12
N LEU A 47 2.96 -11.04 -19.44
CA LEU A 47 2.58 -10.96 -18.02
C LEU A 47 1.10 -11.31 -17.82
N GLU A 48 0.20 -10.81 -18.67
CA GLU A 48 -1.22 -11.16 -18.65
C GLU A 48 -1.46 -12.64 -18.95
N ALA A 49 -0.78 -13.19 -19.97
CA ALA A 49 -0.83 -14.61 -20.27
C ALA A 49 -0.29 -15.49 -19.12
N GLY A 50 0.63 -14.95 -18.32
CA GLY A 50 1.11 -15.55 -17.07
C GLY A 50 0.12 -15.48 -15.90
N GLY A 51 -1.06 -14.86 -16.09
CA GLY A 51 -2.13 -14.77 -15.10
C GLY A 51 -2.09 -13.51 -14.22
N ASN A 52 -1.24 -12.53 -14.54
CA ASN A 52 -1.21 -11.26 -13.81
C ASN A 52 -2.32 -10.33 -14.28
N GLU A 53 -2.86 -9.54 -13.35
CA GLU A 53 -3.80 -8.47 -13.66
C GLU A 53 -3.03 -7.16 -13.83
N LEU A 54 -3.11 -6.52 -15.00
CA LEU A 54 -2.44 -5.24 -15.22
C LEU A 54 -3.36 -4.08 -14.84
N LEU A 55 -2.90 -3.25 -13.91
CA LEU A 55 -3.58 -2.05 -13.46
C LEU A 55 -2.91 -0.82 -14.06
N GLU A 56 -3.48 -0.29 -15.15
CA GLU A 56 -2.97 0.91 -15.81
C GLU A 56 -3.16 2.15 -14.91
N THR A 57 -2.10 2.94 -14.76
CA THR A 57 -2.09 4.16 -13.95
C THR A 57 -1.06 5.16 -14.48
N THR A 58 -0.98 6.32 -13.83
CA THR A 58 0.09 7.31 -14.05
C THR A 58 1.11 7.24 -12.92
N ALA A 59 2.32 7.76 -13.13
CA ALA A 59 3.33 7.81 -12.07
C ALA A 59 2.82 8.58 -10.83
N ALA A 60 2.15 9.72 -11.03
CA ALA A 60 1.63 10.53 -9.94
C ALA A 60 0.56 9.78 -9.12
N VAL A 61 -0.45 9.20 -9.79
CA VAL A 61 -1.51 8.44 -9.12
C VAL A 61 -0.97 7.19 -8.44
N HIS A 62 0.01 6.52 -9.07
CA HIS A 62 0.71 5.39 -8.46
C HIS A 62 1.42 5.80 -7.17
N ASP A 63 2.24 6.86 -7.22
CA ASP A 63 3.08 7.28 -6.10
C ASP A 63 2.19 7.74 -4.93
N GLU A 64 1.16 8.56 -5.20
CA GLU A 64 0.16 8.99 -4.22
C GLU A 64 -0.56 7.80 -3.57
N ALA A 65 -0.93 6.77 -4.35
CA ALA A 65 -1.54 5.56 -3.79
C ALA A 65 -0.56 4.77 -2.90
N MET A 66 0.73 4.73 -3.25
CA MET A 66 1.75 3.99 -2.48
C MET A 66 2.08 4.66 -1.15
N GLU A 67 1.84 5.96 -1.00
CA GLU A 67 1.95 6.66 0.29
C GLU A 67 1.09 5.97 1.36
N THR A 68 -0.16 5.65 1.02
CA THR A 68 -1.07 4.94 1.95
C THR A 68 -0.81 3.44 1.95
N VAL A 69 -0.77 2.81 0.77
CA VAL A 69 -0.74 1.34 0.62
C VAL A 69 0.56 0.73 1.12
N GLN A 70 1.69 1.43 0.96
CA GLN A 70 3.00 0.93 1.36
C GLN A 70 3.59 1.72 2.53
N ALA A 71 3.84 3.03 2.39
CA ALA A 71 4.59 3.78 3.39
C ALA A 71 3.84 3.88 4.73
N ALA A 72 2.62 4.40 4.74
CA ALA A 72 1.78 4.50 5.93
C ALA A 72 1.48 3.11 6.53
N THR A 73 1.07 2.14 5.70
CA THR A 73 0.77 0.78 6.17
C THR A 73 1.98 0.10 6.82
N HIS A 74 3.17 0.17 6.21
CA HIS A 74 4.38 -0.38 6.80
C HIS A 74 4.79 0.39 8.06
N ALA A 75 4.69 1.72 8.05
CA ALA A 75 5.01 2.55 9.21
C ALA A 75 4.13 2.20 10.42
N ALA A 76 2.83 1.99 10.22
CA ALA A 76 1.91 1.60 11.27
C ALA A 76 2.27 0.23 11.88
N VAL A 77 2.47 -0.79 11.03
CA VAL A 77 2.83 -2.15 11.49
C VAL A 77 4.20 -2.15 12.17
N PHE A 78 5.16 -1.40 11.63
CA PHE A 78 6.50 -1.33 12.20
C PHE A 78 6.53 -0.56 13.53
N SER A 79 5.77 0.52 13.64
CA SER A 79 5.59 1.26 14.90
C SER A 79 4.98 0.38 15.98
N PHE A 80 3.95 -0.42 15.64
CA PHE A 80 3.42 -1.44 16.54
C PHE A 80 4.49 -2.44 16.95
N ALA A 81 5.28 -2.97 16.01
CA ALA A 81 6.33 -3.93 16.30
C ALA A 81 7.42 -3.39 17.23
N LEU A 82 7.73 -2.09 17.14
CA LEU A 82 8.70 -1.41 18.00
C LEU A 82 8.14 -1.11 19.41
N ALA A 83 6.85 -0.80 19.51
CA ALA A 83 6.19 -0.45 20.77
C ALA A 83 5.66 -1.66 21.54
N ALA A 84 5.38 -2.78 20.86
CA ALA A 84 4.79 -3.96 21.48
C ALA A 84 5.80 -4.70 22.38
N GLU A 85 5.38 -4.96 23.62
CA GLU A 85 6.12 -5.78 24.58
C GLU A 85 5.59 -7.23 24.62
N SER A 86 6.38 -8.15 25.18
CA SER A 86 5.93 -9.52 25.38
C SER A 86 4.75 -9.59 26.36
N VAL A 87 3.66 -10.23 25.96
CA VAL A 87 2.52 -10.52 26.82
C VAL A 87 2.60 -11.95 27.37
N PRO A 88 2.08 -12.22 28.58
CA PRO A 88 1.94 -13.58 29.09
C PRO A 88 0.98 -14.41 28.24
N ASP A 89 1.25 -15.71 28.16
CA ASP A 89 0.40 -16.66 27.43
C ASP A 89 -1.06 -16.61 27.92
N GLY A 90 -2.00 -16.51 26.97
CA GLY A 90 -3.45 -16.48 27.21
C GLY A 90 -4.05 -15.09 27.33
N PHE A 91 -3.25 -14.03 27.26
CA PHE A 91 -3.73 -12.63 27.22
C PHE A 91 -3.87 -12.10 25.79
N GLU A 92 -3.50 -12.89 24.79
CA GLU A 92 -3.56 -12.47 23.40
C GLU A 92 -5.00 -12.30 22.92
N THR A 93 -5.29 -11.12 22.38
CA THR A 93 -6.56 -10.85 21.71
C THR A 93 -6.45 -11.19 20.22
N PRO A 94 -7.56 -11.50 19.52
CA PRO A 94 -7.51 -11.79 18.08
C PRO A 94 -6.85 -10.68 17.25
N ILE A 95 -7.13 -9.41 17.57
CA ILE A 95 -6.52 -8.26 16.87
C ILE A 95 -5.01 -8.17 17.12
N TYR A 96 -4.56 -8.46 18.34
CA TYR A 96 -3.13 -8.50 18.67
C TYR A 96 -2.41 -9.60 17.88
N GLU A 97 -3.00 -10.79 17.76
CA GLU A 97 -2.39 -11.89 16.99
C GLU A 97 -2.27 -11.57 15.50
N GLU A 98 -3.28 -10.89 14.90
CA GLU A 98 -3.19 -10.43 13.51
C GLU A 98 -2.07 -9.39 13.33
N LEU A 99 -1.99 -8.37 14.20
CA LEU A 99 -0.91 -7.38 14.14
C LEU A 99 0.46 -8.01 14.39
N ARG A 100 0.58 -8.95 15.32
CA ARG A 100 1.80 -9.72 15.59
C ARG A 100 2.25 -10.53 14.37
N ARG A 101 1.31 -11.15 13.67
CA ARG A 101 1.59 -11.88 12.41
C ARG A 101 2.09 -10.92 11.33
N LEU A 102 1.44 -9.77 11.16
CA LEU A 102 1.87 -8.74 10.20
C LEU A 102 3.27 -8.21 10.54
N ALA A 103 3.54 -7.89 11.81
CA ALA A 103 4.84 -7.45 12.28
C ALA A 103 5.95 -8.46 11.96
N ARG A 104 5.70 -9.76 12.21
CA ARG A 104 6.64 -10.84 11.82
C ARG A 104 6.85 -10.92 10.32
N GLN A 105 5.79 -10.79 9.53
CA GLN A 105 5.89 -10.83 8.07
C GLN A 105 6.71 -9.64 7.54
N VAL A 106 6.43 -8.44 8.05
CA VAL A 106 7.12 -7.21 7.65
C VAL A 106 8.61 -7.30 8.01
N THR A 107 8.93 -7.70 9.24
CA THR A 107 10.31 -7.77 9.72
C THR A 107 11.12 -8.98 9.20
N ALA A 108 10.48 -9.94 8.51
CA ALA A 108 11.16 -11.03 7.82
C ALA A 108 11.72 -10.62 6.44
N GLY A 109 11.34 -9.45 5.92
CA GLY A 109 11.83 -8.92 4.66
C GLY A 109 13.26 -8.36 4.71
N THR A 110 13.70 -7.73 3.63
CA THR A 110 15.03 -7.08 3.57
C THR A 110 14.94 -5.65 4.10
N PRO A 111 15.68 -5.28 5.17
CA PRO A 111 15.59 -3.94 5.76
C PRO A 111 15.80 -2.78 4.77
N ARG A 112 16.67 -2.97 3.77
CA ARG A 112 16.92 -1.98 2.73
C ARG A 112 15.67 -1.67 1.90
N VAL A 113 14.85 -2.67 1.59
CA VAL A 113 13.61 -2.47 0.82
C VAL A 113 12.64 -1.59 1.61
N TYR A 114 12.57 -1.75 2.93
CA TYR A 114 11.77 -0.85 3.77
C TYR A 114 12.31 0.57 3.79
N ALA A 115 13.62 0.73 3.94
CA ALA A 115 14.24 2.05 3.90
C ALA A 115 13.97 2.75 2.56
N ASP A 116 14.12 2.03 1.44
CA ASP A 116 13.87 2.58 0.11
C ASP A 116 12.39 2.98 -0.07
N ILE A 117 11.42 2.17 0.41
CA ILE A 117 9.98 2.51 0.37
C ILE A 117 9.70 3.78 1.20
N GLN A 118 10.22 3.86 2.42
CA GLN A 118 9.99 4.99 3.32
C GLN A 118 10.69 6.29 2.88
N ASP A 119 11.80 6.18 2.14
CA ASP A 119 12.47 7.33 1.53
C ASP A 119 11.79 7.80 0.24
N THR A 120 11.07 6.88 -0.45
CA THR A 120 10.45 7.17 -1.74
C THR A 120 9.05 7.76 -1.62
N PHE A 121 8.25 7.30 -0.66
CA PHE A 121 6.85 7.70 -0.51
C PHE A 121 6.62 8.34 0.85
N ASP A 122 5.88 9.45 0.84
CA ASP A 122 5.38 10.10 2.04
C ASP A 122 4.32 9.20 2.73
N GLY A 123 3.95 9.48 3.98
CA GLY A 123 2.85 8.79 4.67
C GLY A 123 3.21 8.20 6.03
N ALA A 124 4.49 7.98 6.33
CA ALA A 124 4.91 7.63 7.69
C ALA A 124 4.61 8.74 8.71
N ASP A 125 4.82 9.99 8.32
CA ASP A 125 4.56 11.16 9.17
C ASP A 125 3.08 11.26 9.53
N ALA A 126 2.17 11.04 8.57
CA ALA A 126 0.73 11.04 8.84
C ALA A 126 0.32 9.98 9.88
N VAL A 127 0.96 8.80 9.85
CA VAL A 127 0.74 7.75 10.87
C VAL A 127 1.29 8.17 12.23
N ALA A 128 2.48 8.78 12.25
CA ALA A 128 3.09 9.28 13.48
C ALA A 128 2.25 10.39 14.13
N ASP A 129 1.75 11.33 13.32
CA ASP A 129 0.87 12.41 13.76
C ASP A 129 -0.44 11.87 14.33
N ALA A 130 -1.11 10.96 13.62
CA ALA A 130 -2.32 10.31 14.11
C ALA A 130 -2.09 9.56 15.42
N ALA A 131 -0.97 8.85 15.57
CA ALA A 131 -0.62 8.17 16.82
C ALA A 131 -0.35 9.17 17.96
N ALA A 132 0.30 10.30 17.67
CA ALA A 132 0.55 11.36 18.64
C ALA A 132 -0.74 12.04 19.09
N GLU A 133 -1.67 12.31 18.17
CA GLU A 133 -3.00 12.85 18.48
C GLU A 133 -3.80 11.92 19.38
N ILE A 134 -3.85 10.62 19.05
CA ILE A 134 -4.52 9.60 19.89
C ILE A 134 -3.90 9.56 21.29
N ALA A 135 -2.58 9.64 21.40
CA ALA A 135 -1.88 9.62 22.68
C ALA A 135 -2.13 10.88 23.53
N ALA A 136 -2.39 12.02 22.89
CA ALA A 136 -2.68 13.29 23.55
C ALA A 136 -4.17 13.50 23.88
N ALA A 137 -5.07 12.78 23.21
CA ALA A 137 -6.51 12.99 23.29
C ALA A 137 -7.11 12.66 24.66
N GLY A 138 -8.01 13.54 25.12
CA GLY A 138 -8.96 13.22 26.19
C GLY A 138 -10.08 12.28 25.71
N PRO A 139 -10.97 11.82 26.59
CA PRO A 139 -12.03 10.87 26.22
C PRO A 139 -12.94 11.34 25.08
N GLU A 140 -13.41 12.60 25.13
CA GLU A 140 -14.31 13.15 24.11
C GLU A 140 -13.61 13.34 22.75
N GLU A 141 -12.33 13.73 22.77
CA GLU A 141 -11.51 13.87 21.57
C GLU A 141 -11.23 12.51 20.94
N LEU A 142 -10.92 11.50 21.75
CA LEU A 142 -10.71 10.13 21.28
C LEU A 142 -11.98 9.55 20.64
N GLU A 143 -13.16 9.82 21.20
CA GLU A 143 -14.43 9.43 20.57
C GLU A 143 -14.66 10.13 19.22
N ALA A 144 -14.19 11.37 19.07
CA ALA A 144 -14.26 12.09 17.79
C ALA A 144 -13.32 11.47 16.76
N LEU A 145 -12.05 11.22 17.12
CA LEU A 145 -11.07 10.53 16.28
C LEU A 145 -11.57 9.13 15.86
N TYR A 146 -12.20 8.40 16.78
CA TYR A 146 -12.82 7.11 16.47
C TYR A 146 -13.92 7.23 15.41
N ARG A 147 -14.80 8.23 15.54
CA ARG A 147 -15.89 8.48 14.58
C ARG A 147 -15.35 8.90 13.20
N GLU A 148 -14.31 9.73 13.18
CA GLU A 148 -13.62 10.12 11.95
C GLU A 148 -12.99 8.91 11.26
N ALA A 149 -12.24 8.09 12.00
CA ALA A 149 -11.69 6.85 11.47
C ALA A 149 -12.79 5.92 10.92
N ALA A 150 -13.92 5.79 11.63
CA ALA A 150 -15.05 5.00 11.15
C ALA A 150 -15.63 5.54 9.84
N ALA A 151 -15.81 6.85 9.71
CA ALA A 151 -16.32 7.46 8.48
C ALA A 151 -15.39 7.18 7.28
N ASN A 152 -14.08 7.36 7.46
CA ASN A 152 -13.09 7.14 6.40
C ASN A 152 -13.11 5.71 5.82
N TRP A 153 -13.44 4.70 6.63
CA TRP A 153 -13.41 3.29 6.21
C TRP A 153 -14.77 2.68 5.86
N HIS A 154 -15.85 3.36 6.22
CA HIS A 154 -17.21 2.87 6.00
C HIS A 154 -17.98 3.63 4.91
N ASP A 155 -17.69 4.92 4.66
CA ASP A 155 -18.34 5.68 3.59
C ASP A 155 -17.83 5.27 2.18
N GLU A 156 -16.55 4.88 2.04
CA GLU A 156 -15.98 4.39 0.75
C GLU A 156 -16.56 3.04 0.26
N ARG A 157 -17.31 2.32 1.11
CA ARG A 157 -17.98 1.07 0.71
C ARG A 157 -19.41 1.27 0.22
N ASP A 158 -20.06 2.38 0.57
CA ASP A 158 -21.44 2.63 0.15
C ASP A 158 -21.53 3.17 -1.29
N GLU A 159 -20.52 3.90 -1.79
CA GLU A 159 -20.51 4.36 -3.20
C GLU A 159 -20.34 3.23 -4.23
N ARG A 160 -19.70 2.11 -3.86
CA ARG A 160 -19.55 0.93 -4.75
C ARG A 160 -20.81 0.06 -4.83
N ARG A 161 -21.80 0.28 -3.97
CA ARG A 161 -23.06 -0.49 -3.98
C ARG A 161 -24.16 0.14 -4.83
N ASP A 162 -24.07 1.44 -5.14
CA ASP A 162 -25.14 2.17 -5.82
C ASP A 162 -24.99 2.25 -7.35
N THR A 163 -23.83 1.86 -7.91
CA THR A 163 -23.60 1.85 -9.37
C THR A 163 -23.89 0.50 -10.06
N GLY A 164 -24.19 -0.56 -9.31
CA GLY A 164 -24.46 -1.90 -9.85
C GLY A 164 -25.94 -2.21 -10.11
N GLY A 165 -26.83 -1.24 -9.95
CA GLY A 165 -28.27 -1.47 -9.86
C GLY A 165 -29.12 -0.79 -10.93
N ASN A 166 -28.72 -0.77 -12.21
CA ASN A 166 -29.70 -0.50 -13.27
C ASN A 166 -29.29 -1.01 -14.66
N THR A 167 -29.75 -2.20 -15.03
CA THR A 167 -30.14 -2.51 -16.41
C THR A 167 -31.32 -3.48 -16.36
N THR A 168 -32.47 -2.98 -16.81
CA THR A 168 -33.68 -3.73 -17.19
C THR A 168 -33.41 -4.59 -18.41
#